data_AF-A0A448MLQ1-F1
#
_entry.id   AF-A0A448MLQ1-F1
#
_cell.length_a   1.000
_cell.length_b   1.000
_cell.length_c   1.000
_cell.angle_alpha   90.00
_cell.angle_beta   90.00
_cell.angle_gamma   90.00
#
_symmetry.space_group_name_H-M   'P 1'
#
loop_
_entity.id
_entity.type
_entity.pdbx_description
1 polymer ?
#
loop_
_entity_poly.entity_id
_entity_poly.type
_entity_poly.pdbx_seq_one_letter_code
_entity_poly.pdbx_strand_id
1 'polypeptide(L)'
;MRDLGGLVVIDFIDMTPIRHQREVENRIRDAVRQDRARIQISRISRFGLLEMSRQRLSPSLGESSHHICPRCQGTGKVRDNESLSLSILRLIEEEALKENTKQVHTIVPVQIASYLLNEKRKAISNIEKRHDVDVIVVPNEAMETPNFSVSRVRDGEELNELSYNLAKVYSVQEEVADESSASRNTETVFVSEQPAVESAALSLSISEAAPTPMERKSNELSLLAKLLQKSKHYSARHRRLKKNQNTIVITIVTRDALKNAVM
;
A
#
# COMPACT_ATOMS: atom_id res chain seq x y z
N MET A 1 9.68 -25.22 -17.96
CA MET A 1 10.11 -24.16 -18.92
C MET A 1 10.29 -22.81 -18.24
N ARG A 2 9.28 -22.24 -17.57
CA ARG A 2 9.40 -20.91 -16.93
C ARG A 2 9.70 -20.93 -15.42
N ASP A 3 9.69 -22.12 -14.82
CA ASP A 3 9.86 -22.36 -13.38
C ASP A 3 9.01 -21.43 -12.48
N LEU A 4 7.75 -21.24 -12.87
CA LEU A 4 6.78 -20.45 -12.11
C LEU A 4 6.50 -21.13 -10.76
N GLY A 5 6.57 -20.36 -9.68
CA GLY A 5 6.21 -20.81 -8.34
C GLY A 5 5.21 -19.84 -7.70
N GLY A 6 4.48 -20.32 -6.70
CA GLY A 6 3.45 -19.56 -6.01
C GLY A 6 2.05 -19.82 -6.57
N LEU A 7 1.18 -18.83 -6.45
CA LEU A 7 -0.22 -18.91 -6.88
C LEU A 7 -0.33 -18.58 -8.37
N VAL A 8 -1.04 -19.43 -9.10
CA VAL A 8 -1.38 -19.23 -10.50
C VAL A 8 -2.90 -19.27 -10.61
N VAL A 9 -3.45 -18.25 -11.28
CA VAL A 9 -4.88 -18.17 -11.60
C VAL A 9 -5.01 -18.30 -13.12
N ILE A 10 -5.87 -19.22 -13.56
CA ILE A 10 -6.10 -19.52 -14.96
C ILE A 10 -7.55 -19.19 -15.29
N ASP A 11 -7.76 -18.37 -16.30
CA ASP A 11 -9.07 -18.04 -16.84
C ASP A 11 -9.33 -18.94 -18.06
N PHE A 12 -10.25 -19.89 -17.92
CA PHE A 12 -10.66 -20.77 -19.02
C PHE A 12 -11.85 -20.16 -19.76
N ILE A 13 -12.02 -20.53 -21.03
CA ILE A 13 -13.23 -20.20 -21.79
C ILE A 13 -14.44 -20.78 -21.04
N ASP A 14 -15.50 -19.97 -20.92
CA ASP A 14 -16.73 -20.35 -20.24
C ASP A 14 -17.33 -21.64 -20.80
N MET A 15 -17.66 -22.55 -19.89
CA MET A 15 -18.31 -23.82 -20.20
C MET A 15 -19.63 -23.92 -19.45
N THR A 16 -20.74 -23.94 -20.18
CA THR A 16 -22.08 -24.14 -19.58
C THR A 16 -22.22 -25.54 -18.94
N PRO A 17 -21.76 -26.64 -19.56
CA PRO A 17 -21.85 -27.96 -18.95
C PRO A 17 -20.74 -28.20 -17.92
N ILE A 18 -21.12 -28.59 -16.69
CA ILE A 18 -20.18 -28.97 -15.61
C ILE A 18 -19.30 -30.17 -16.00
N ARG A 19 -19.79 -31.02 -16.91
CA ARG A 19 -19.01 -32.14 -17.44
C ARG A 19 -17.72 -31.65 -18.09
N HIS A 20 -17.79 -30.63 -18.94
CA HIS A 20 -16.61 -30.09 -19.63
C HIS A 20 -15.63 -29.47 -18.64
N GLN A 21 -16.14 -28.78 -17.61
CA GLN A 21 -15.31 -28.24 -16.52
C GLN A 21 -14.49 -29.34 -15.83
N ARG A 22 -15.13 -30.46 -15.47
CA ARG A 22 -14.45 -31.62 -14.86
C ARG A 22 -13.44 -32.27 -15.80
N GLU A 23 -13.74 -32.36 -17.08
CA GLU A 23 -12.84 -32.90 -18.09
C GLU A 23 -11.57 -32.03 -18.19
N VAL A 24 -11.72 -30.70 -18.19
CA VAL A 24 -10.59 -29.74 -18.17
C VAL A 24 -9.78 -29.85 -16.88
N GLU A 25 -10.43 -29.86 -15.71
CA GLU A 25 -9.74 -30.02 -14.42
C GLU A 25 -8.91 -31.32 -14.35
N ASN A 26 -9.50 -32.44 -14.81
CA ASN A 26 -8.81 -33.72 -14.85
C ASN A 26 -7.63 -33.69 -15.83
N ARG A 27 -7.82 -33.08 -17.01
CA ARG A 27 -6.78 -32.96 -18.02
C ARG A 27 -5.57 -32.17 -17.51
N ILE A 28 -5.79 -31.11 -16.74
CA ILE A 28 -4.73 -30.32 -16.11
C ILE A 28 -4.04 -31.16 -15.03
N ARG A 29 -4.80 -31.85 -14.17
CA ARG A 29 -4.25 -32.72 -13.12
C ARG A 29 -3.33 -33.78 -13.70
N ASP A 30 -3.72 -34.39 -14.81
CA ASP A 30 -2.91 -35.37 -15.51
C ASP A 30 -1.68 -34.74 -16.18
N ALA A 31 -1.82 -33.55 -16.77
CA ALA A 31 -0.72 -32.84 -17.42
C ALA A 31 0.39 -32.47 -16.44
N VAL A 32 0.05 -32.07 -15.21
CA VAL A 32 1.03 -31.65 -14.20
C VAL A 32 1.55 -32.80 -13.34
N ARG A 33 1.06 -34.04 -13.54
CA ARG A 33 1.43 -35.20 -12.72
C ARG A 33 2.92 -35.55 -12.80
N GLN A 34 3.56 -35.24 -13.92
CA GLN A 34 5.00 -35.45 -14.15
C GLN A 34 5.85 -34.25 -13.69
N ASP A 35 5.24 -33.16 -13.21
CA ASP A 35 6.00 -32.04 -12.67
C ASP A 35 6.73 -32.47 -11.40
N ARG A 36 7.96 -31.99 -11.26
CA ARG A 36 8.81 -32.24 -10.10
C ARG A 36 8.33 -31.49 -8.86
N ALA A 37 7.66 -30.35 -9.06
CA ALA A 37 7.16 -29.51 -7.98
C ALA A 37 5.83 -30.04 -7.42
N ARG A 38 5.60 -29.88 -6.12
CA ARG A 38 4.28 -30.14 -5.54
C ARG A 38 3.29 -29.11 -6.07
N ILE A 39 2.20 -29.60 -6.66
CA ILE A 39 1.14 -28.76 -7.22
C ILE A 39 -0.18 -29.10 -6.54
N GLN A 40 -0.88 -28.07 -6.08
CA GLN A 40 -2.24 -28.14 -5.55
C GLN A 40 -3.17 -27.44 -6.53
N ILE A 41 -4.23 -28.11 -6.95
CA ILE A 41 -5.18 -27.62 -7.95
C ILE A 41 -6.56 -27.57 -7.31
N SER A 42 -7.24 -26.43 -7.39
CA SER A 42 -8.63 -26.28 -6.97
C SER A 42 -9.61 -26.63 -8.11
N ARG A 43 -10.91 -26.54 -7.83
CA ARG A 43 -11.95 -26.64 -8.88
C ARG A 43 -12.16 -25.28 -9.53
N ILE A 44 -12.75 -25.27 -10.72
CA ILE A 44 -13.15 -24.02 -11.39
C ILE A 44 -14.15 -23.28 -10.49
N SER A 45 -13.82 -22.02 -10.19
CA SER A 45 -14.61 -21.12 -9.38
C SER A 45 -15.92 -20.75 -10.06
N ARG A 46 -16.86 -20.19 -9.30
CA ARG A 46 -18.10 -19.60 -9.84
C ARG A 46 -17.82 -18.48 -10.85
N PHE A 47 -16.65 -17.84 -10.73
CA PHE A 47 -16.19 -16.80 -11.66
C PHE A 47 -15.47 -17.35 -12.90
N GLY A 48 -15.44 -18.66 -13.12
CA GLY A 48 -14.74 -19.28 -14.27
C GLY A 48 -13.23 -19.46 -14.07
N LEU A 49 -12.69 -18.99 -12.94
CA LEU A 49 -11.26 -19.04 -12.65
C LEU A 49 -10.84 -20.36 -11.97
N LEU A 50 -9.75 -20.96 -12.42
CA LEU A 50 -9.09 -22.08 -11.75
C LEU A 50 -7.86 -21.58 -10.99
N GLU A 51 -7.78 -21.91 -9.71
CA GLU A 51 -6.65 -21.57 -8.86
C GLU A 51 -5.74 -22.78 -8.67
N MET A 52 -4.43 -22.58 -8.78
CA MET A 52 -3.47 -23.62 -8.42
C MET A 52 -2.24 -23.02 -7.73
N SER A 53 -1.69 -23.75 -6.77
CA SER A 53 -0.44 -23.41 -6.11
C SER A 53 0.65 -24.37 -6.56
N ARG A 54 1.79 -23.84 -6.97
CA ARG A 54 2.98 -24.62 -7.37
C ARG A 54 4.14 -24.29 -6.45
N GLN A 55 4.77 -25.32 -5.89
CA GLN A 55 5.97 -25.15 -5.07
C GLN A 55 7.10 -24.51 -5.89
N ARG A 56 7.75 -23.49 -5.32
CA ARG A 56 8.92 -22.83 -5.92
C ARG A 56 10.18 -23.65 -5.60
N LEU A 57 10.85 -24.16 -6.64
CA LEU A 57 12.09 -24.95 -6.51
C LEU A 57 13.35 -24.15 -6.87
N SER A 58 13.20 -23.17 -7.75
CA SER A 58 14.26 -22.31 -8.26
C SER A 58 13.69 -20.90 -8.51
N PRO A 59 14.54 -19.88 -8.68
CA PRO A 59 14.12 -18.60 -9.24
C PRO A 59 13.41 -18.82 -10.58
N SER A 60 12.36 -18.04 -10.83
CA SER A 60 11.63 -18.12 -12.08
C SER A 60 12.43 -17.50 -13.22
N LEU A 61 12.03 -17.80 -14.47
CA LEU A 61 12.68 -17.19 -15.64
C LEU A 61 12.58 -15.66 -15.61
N GLY A 62 11.45 -15.12 -15.12
CA GLY A 62 11.25 -13.68 -14.97
C GLY A 62 12.28 -13.04 -14.04
N GLU A 63 12.58 -13.69 -12.91
CA GLU A 63 13.52 -13.14 -11.92
C GLU A 63 14.99 -13.30 -12.33
N SER A 64 15.31 -14.32 -13.12
CA SER A 64 16.69 -14.61 -13.52
C SER A 64 17.13 -13.90 -14.79
N SER A 65 16.21 -13.63 -15.71
CA SER A 65 16.55 -13.13 -17.06
C SER A 65 15.82 -11.84 -17.47
N HIS A 66 14.86 -11.36 -16.67
CA HIS A 66 14.15 -10.12 -16.96
C HIS A 66 14.47 -9.07 -15.89
N HIS A 67 14.46 -7.81 -16.30
CA HIS A 67 14.51 -6.65 -15.41
C HIS A 67 13.16 -5.93 -15.46
N ILE A 68 12.91 -5.12 -14.43
CA ILE A 68 11.69 -4.31 -14.38
C ILE A 68 11.75 -3.26 -15.48
N CYS A 69 10.66 -3.10 -16.24
CA CYS A 69 10.58 -2.10 -17.30
C CYS A 69 10.85 -0.68 -16.72
N PRO A 70 11.86 0.06 -17.20
CA PRO A 70 12.22 1.36 -16.63
C PRO A 70 11.13 2.42 -16.82
N ARG A 71 10.26 2.24 -17.82
CA ARG A 71 9.18 3.18 -18.14
C ARG A 71 7.96 3.03 -17.24
N CYS A 72 7.39 1.83 -17.14
CA CYS A 72 6.16 1.61 -16.38
C CYS A 72 6.40 0.99 -15.00
N GLN A 73 7.66 0.69 -14.65
CA GLN A 73 8.04 0.06 -13.38
C GLN A 73 7.23 -1.22 -13.08
N GLY A 74 6.90 -1.99 -14.13
CA GLY A 74 6.15 -3.24 -14.02
C GLY A 74 4.62 -3.11 -13.99
N THR A 75 4.04 -1.90 -14.07
CA THR A 75 2.58 -1.72 -14.13
C THR A 75 1.95 -2.12 -15.46
N GLY A 76 2.73 -2.20 -16.55
CA GLY A 76 2.25 -2.60 -17.87
C GLY A 76 1.40 -1.54 -18.61
N LYS A 77 1.22 -0.35 -18.03
CA LYS A 77 0.51 0.78 -18.64
C LYS A 77 1.11 2.11 -18.20
N VAL A 78 1.03 3.13 -19.05
CA VAL A 78 1.46 4.50 -18.76
C VAL A 78 0.21 5.38 -18.77
N ARG A 79 0.15 6.39 -17.89
CA ARG A 79 -0.97 7.34 -17.85
C ARG A 79 -0.97 8.23 -19.09
N ASP A 80 -2.15 8.59 -19.57
CA ASP A 80 -2.31 9.56 -20.66
C ASP A 80 -1.76 10.93 -20.26
N ASN A 81 -1.29 11.68 -21.25
CA ASN A 81 -0.61 12.96 -21.06
C ASN A 81 -1.52 13.99 -20.37
N GLU A 82 -2.80 14.04 -20.72
CA GLU A 82 -3.78 14.95 -20.15
C GLU A 82 -4.04 14.62 -18.67
N SER A 83 -4.17 13.33 -18.37
CA SER A 83 -4.39 12.84 -17.00
C SER A 83 -3.18 13.12 -16.11
N LEU A 84 -1.97 12.85 -16.63
CA LEU A 84 -0.73 13.12 -15.93
C LEU A 84 -0.54 14.62 -15.68
N SER A 85 -0.79 15.46 -16.69
CA SER A 85 -0.69 16.91 -16.58
C SER A 85 -1.63 17.50 -15.52
N LEU A 86 -2.87 17.00 -15.44
CA LEU A 86 -3.80 17.43 -14.39
C LEU A 86 -3.35 16.98 -13.00
N SER A 87 -2.71 15.81 -12.88
CA SER A 87 -2.08 15.37 -11.63
C SER A 87 -0.93 16.29 -11.22
N ILE A 88 -0.09 16.68 -12.17
CA ILE A 88 1.04 17.60 -11.94
C ILE A 88 0.53 18.98 -11.55
N LEU A 89 -0.51 19.50 -12.21
CA LEU A 89 -1.10 20.79 -11.87
C LEU A 89 -1.60 20.86 -10.41
N ARG A 90 -2.16 19.75 -9.91
CA ARG A 90 -2.57 19.65 -8.49
C ARG A 90 -1.38 19.63 -7.55
N LEU A 91 -0.30 18.95 -7.93
CA LEU A 91 0.95 18.94 -7.15
C LEU A 91 1.61 20.32 -7.11
N ILE A 92 1.60 21.06 -8.23
CA ILE A 92 2.07 22.45 -8.28
C ILE A 92 1.26 23.32 -7.30
N GLU A 93 -0.07 23.21 -7.32
CA GLU A 93 -0.93 23.96 -6.42
C GLU A 93 -0.70 23.59 -4.94
N GLU A 94 -0.46 22.30 -4.65
CA GLU A 94 -0.12 21.83 -3.30
C GLU A 94 1.23 22.39 -2.81
N GLU A 95 2.26 22.42 -3.66
CA GLU A 95 3.55 23.02 -3.32
C GLU A 95 3.45 24.54 -3.17
N ALA A 96 2.67 25.21 -4.02
CA ALA A 96 2.42 26.66 -3.93
C ALA A 96 1.61 27.06 -2.69
N LEU A 97 0.80 26.16 -2.14
CA LEU A 97 0.03 26.40 -0.91
C LEU A 97 0.91 26.42 0.35
N LYS A 98 2.09 25.78 0.32
CA LYS A 98 2.95 25.69 1.49
C LYS A 98 3.53 27.06 1.85
N GLU A 99 3.61 27.33 3.15
CA GLU A 99 4.18 28.58 3.68
C GLU A 99 5.64 28.77 3.24
N ASN A 100 6.01 30.05 3.08
CA ASN A 100 7.35 30.48 2.68
C ASN A 100 7.81 29.85 1.34
N THR A 101 6.88 29.68 0.40
CA THR A 101 7.20 29.25 -0.97
C THR A 101 7.19 30.47 -1.86
N LYS A 102 8.24 30.62 -2.66
CA LYS A 102 8.41 31.77 -3.55
C LYS A 102 8.35 31.36 -5.02
N GLN A 103 8.95 30.22 -5.35
CA GLN A 103 8.86 29.63 -6.69
C GLN A 103 8.58 28.13 -6.61
N VAL A 104 7.93 27.59 -7.64
CA VAL A 104 7.73 26.15 -7.82
C VAL A 104 8.32 25.76 -9.17
N HIS A 105 9.39 24.98 -9.13
CA HIS A 105 10.03 24.43 -10.32
C HIS A 105 9.41 23.09 -10.67
N THR A 106 8.95 22.94 -11.90
CA THR A 106 8.34 21.72 -12.41
C THR A 106 9.08 21.26 -13.66
N ILE A 107 9.85 20.18 -13.52
CA ILE A 107 10.57 19.56 -14.63
C ILE A 107 9.72 18.39 -15.14
N VAL A 108 9.34 18.47 -16.41
CA VAL A 108 8.41 17.51 -17.02
C VAL A 108 8.85 17.15 -18.45
N PRO A 109 8.38 16.01 -18.99
CA PRO A 109 8.56 15.69 -20.40
C PRO A 109 8.03 16.79 -21.33
N VAL A 110 8.65 16.95 -22.49
CA VAL A 110 8.32 18.00 -23.47
C VAL A 110 6.83 18.05 -23.82
N GLN A 111 6.19 16.89 -24.01
CA GLN A 111 4.76 16.80 -24.34
C GLN A 111 3.87 17.33 -23.21
N ILE A 112 4.25 17.06 -21.96
CA ILE A 112 3.54 17.51 -20.76
C ILE A 112 3.72 19.01 -20.56
N ALA A 113 4.95 19.52 -20.73
CA ALA A 113 5.22 20.95 -20.69
C ALA A 113 4.36 21.72 -21.71
N SER A 114 4.30 21.23 -22.95
CA SER A 114 3.50 21.82 -24.01
C SER A 114 2.02 21.89 -23.63
N TYR A 115 1.46 20.82 -23.07
CA TYR A 115 0.07 20.80 -22.64
C TYR A 115 -0.19 21.75 -21.45
N LEU A 116 0.69 21.76 -20.45
CA LEU A 116 0.59 22.64 -19.28
C LEU A 116 0.66 24.13 -19.68
N LEU A 117 1.62 24.50 -20.52
CA LEU A 117 1.89 25.89 -20.90
C LEU A 117 0.99 26.43 -22.01
N ASN A 118 0.24 25.57 -22.72
CA ASN A 118 -0.73 25.99 -23.74
C ASN A 118 -2.18 25.79 -23.25
N GLU A 119 -2.62 24.55 -23.10
CA GLU A 119 -4.01 24.22 -22.75
C GLU A 119 -4.36 24.61 -21.30
N LYS A 120 -3.41 24.45 -20.37
CA LYS A 120 -3.59 24.78 -18.95
C LYS A 120 -2.94 26.09 -18.51
N ARG A 121 -2.55 26.95 -19.46
CA ARG A 121 -1.94 28.27 -19.19
C ARG A 121 -2.76 29.11 -18.22
N LYS A 122 -4.08 29.17 -18.42
CA LYS A 122 -4.99 29.93 -17.54
C LYS A 122 -5.01 29.39 -16.12
N ALA A 123 -4.92 28.06 -15.96
CA ALA A 123 -4.94 27.43 -14.65
C ALA A 123 -3.65 27.74 -13.88
N ILE A 124 -2.49 27.69 -14.53
CA ILE A 124 -1.20 28.08 -13.95
C ILE A 124 -1.24 29.55 -13.51
N SER A 125 -1.66 30.46 -14.40
CA SER A 125 -1.76 31.89 -14.05
C SER A 125 -2.72 32.17 -12.88
N ASN A 126 -3.77 31.36 -12.73
CA ASN A 126 -4.67 31.46 -11.58
C ASN A 126 -4.05 30.93 -10.28
N ILE A 127 -3.12 29.98 -10.35
CA ILE A 127 -2.36 29.51 -9.18
C ILE A 127 -1.37 30.61 -8.76
N GLU A 128 -0.61 31.15 -9.71
CA GLU A 128 0.35 32.23 -9.47
C GLU A 128 -0.31 33.44 -8.79
N LYS A 129 -1.44 33.91 -9.33
CA LYS A 129 -2.16 35.06 -8.78
C LYS A 129 -2.79 34.82 -7.41
N ARG A 130 -3.21 33.59 -7.10
CA ARG A 130 -3.87 33.27 -5.82
C ARG A 130 -2.88 33.11 -4.68
N HIS A 131 -1.71 32.56 -4.98
CA HIS A 131 -0.71 32.21 -3.98
C HIS A 131 0.49 33.17 -3.94
N ASP A 132 0.60 34.11 -4.90
CA ASP A 132 1.73 35.03 -5.04
C ASP A 132 3.08 34.29 -5.18
N VAL A 133 3.08 33.23 -5.98
CA VAL A 133 4.20 32.31 -6.23
C VAL A 133 4.46 32.22 -7.74
N ASP A 134 5.71 32.19 -8.14
CA ASP A 134 6.09 32.00 -9.55
C ASP A 134 6.17 30.50 -9.90
N VAL A 135 5.46 30.07 -10.95
CA VAL A 135 5.47 28.67 -11.40
C VAL A 135 6.32 28.53 -12.66
N ILE A 136 7.45 27.84 -12.53
CA ILE A 136 8.39 27.63 -13.64
C ILE A 136 8.25 26.19 -14.15
N VAL A 137 7.69 26.03 -15.35
CA VAL A 137 7.59 24.72 -16.02
C VAL A 137 8.72 24.59 -17.04
N VAL A 138 9.58 23.58 -16.85
CA VAL A 138 10.76 23.32 -17.66
C VAL A 138 10.57 22.03 -18.46
N PRO A 139 10.57 22.09 -19.81
CA PRO A 139 10.60 20.88 -20.63
C PRO A 139 11.98 20.22 -20.56
N ASN A 140 12.01 18.90 -20.33
CA ASN A 140 13.23 18.10 -20.40
C ASN A 140 13.08 16.99 -21.47
N GLU A 141 14.02 16.95 -22.42
CA GLU A 141 14.07 15.95 -23.50
C GLU A 141 14.54 14.57 -23.02
N ALA A 142 15.38 14.52 -21.99
CA ALA A 142 15.88 13.26 -21.41
C ALA A 142 14.82 12.54 -20.55
N MET A 143 13.69 13.20 -20.27
CA MET A 143 12.65 12.70 -19.38
C MET A 143 11.45 12.17 -20.17
N GLU A 144 11.08 10.92 -19.90
CA GLU A 144 9.91 10.28 -20.50
C GLU A 144 8.77 10.07 -19.49
N THR A 145 7.54 10.04 -19.99
CA THR A 145 6.37 9.67 -19.17
C THR A 145 6.54 8.25 -18.61
N PRO A 146 6.26 8.03 -17.32
CA PRO A 146 5.52 8.88 -16.39
C PRO A 146 6.38 9.77 -15.47
N ASN A 147 7.69 9.89 -15.71
CA ASN A 147 8.60 10.59 -14.79
C ASN A 147 8.40 12.11 -14.87
N PHE A 148 8.41 12.77 -13.71
CA PHE A 148 8.39 14.23 -13.55
C PHE A 148 8.95 14.61 -12.17
N SER A 149 9.38 15.85 -12.00
CA SER A 149 9.83 16.40 -10.71
C SER A 149 9.16 17.74 -10.45
N VAL A 150 8.67 17.93 -9.23
CA VAL A 150 8.09 19.20 -8.75
C VAL A 150 8.82 19.54 -7.46
N SER A 151 9.52 20.66 -7.45
CA SER A 151 10.33 21.13 -6.33
C SER A 151 9.98 22.56 -5.99
N ARG A 152 9.75 22.83 -4.70
CA ARG A 152 9.53 24.19 -4.20
C ARG A 152 10.85 24.89 -3.89
N VAL A 153 10.86 26.19 -4.05
CA VAL A 153 11.96 27.09 -3.69
C VAL A 153 11.42 28.08 -2.66
N ARG A 154 12.16 28.21 -1.55
CA ARG A 154 11.77 29.12 -0.46
C ARG A 154 12.22 30.54 -0.73
N ASP A 155 11.61 31.49 -0.03
CA ASP A 155 12.05 32.87 -0.07
C ASP A 155 13.51 32.98 0.40
N GLY A 156 14.35 33.65 -0.38
CA GLY A 156 15.80 33.75 -0.17
C GLY A 156 16.65 32.60 -0.73
N GLU A 157 16.05 31.51 -1.22
CA GLU A 157 16.75 30.39 -1.91
C GLU A 157 16.58 30.45 -3.44
N GLU A 158 16.15 31.59 -3.97
CA GLU A 158 15.94 31.79 -5.41
C GLU A 158 17.24 31.61 -6.20
N LEU A 159 17.21 30.72 -7.19
CA LEU A 159 18.29 30.61 -8.16
C LEU A 159 18.03 31.63 -9.28
N ASN A 160 18.91 32.62 -9.40
CA ASN A 160 18.88 33.58 -10.51
C ASN A 160 19.47 32.96 -11.78
N GLU A 161 18.87 31.86 -12.22
CA GLU A 161 19.31 31.06 -13.36
C GLU A 161 18.18 30.90 -14.37
N LEU A 162 18.54 30.77 -15.64
CA LEU A 162 17.56 30.68 -16.72
C LEU A 162 16.81 29.34 -16.65
N SER A 163 15.52 29.37 -16.97
CA SER A 163 14.61 28.23 -16.84
C SER A 163 15.11 26.94 -17.51
N TYR A 164 15.79 27.05 -18.66
CA TYR A 164 16.32 25.90 -19.39
C TYR A 164 17.57 25.27 -18.77
N ASN A 165 18.28 25.97 -17.88
CA ASN A 165 19.43 25.42 -17.15
C ASN A 165 19.00 24.72 -15.86
N LEU A 166 17.82 25.01 -15.32
CA LEU A 166 17.31 24.38 -14.09
C LEU A 166 17.31 22.85 -14.20
N ALA A 167 16.94 22.29 -15.36
CA ALA A 167 16.97 20.85 -15.57
C ALA A 167 18.36 20.22 -15.31
N LYS A 168 19.45 20.94 -15.62
CA LYS A 168 20.83 20.51 -15.35
C LYS A 168 21.22 20.67 -13.88
N VAL A 169 20.74 21.73 -13.24
CA VAL A 169 21.02 21.97 -11.81
C VAL A 169 20.42 20.84 -10.97
N TYR A 170 19.18 20.46 -11.25
CA TYR A 170 18.52 19.36 -10.53
C TYR A 170 19.11 17.99 -10.85
N SER A 171 19.53 17.73 -12.10
CA SER A 171 20.21 16.46 -12.42
C SER A 171 21.54 16.31 -11.68
N VAL A 172 22.32 17.39 -11.57
CA VAL A 172 23.58 17.39 -10.81
C VAL A 172 23.34 17.24 -9.31
N GLN A 173 22.27 17.83 -8.76
CA GLN A 173 21.92 17.65 -7.35
C GLN A 173 21.50 16.21 -7.02
N GLU A 174 20.78 15.53 -7.92
CA GLU A 174 20.44 14.11 -7.74
C GLU A 174 21.68 13.21 -7.77
N GLU A 175 22.62 13.45 -8.68
CA GLU A 175 23.88 12.67 -8.75
C GLU A 175 24.72 12.80 -7.46
N VAL A 176 24.81 14.00 -6.89
CA VAL A 176 25.55 14.24 -5.63
C VAL A 176 24.83 13.62 -4.43
N ALA A 177 23.50 13.57 -4.45
CA ALA A 177 22.71 12.92 -3.39
C ALA A 177 22.90 11.39 -3.39
N ASP A 178 22.96 10.75 -4.55
CA ASP A 178 23.19 9.30 -4.66
C ASP A 178 24.62 8.90 -4.25
N GLU A 179 25.66 9.68 -4.57
CA GLU A 179 27.04 9.39 -4.14
C GLU A 179 27.23 9.51 -2.62
N SER A 180 26.58 10.48 -1.99
CA SER A 180 26.62 10.66 -0.52
C SER A 180 25.89 9.53 0.24
N SER A 181 24.91 8.88 -0.41
CA SER A 181 24.16 7.74 0.10
C SER A 181 24.93 6.42 -0.04
N ALA A 182 25.69 6.25 -1.12
CA ALA A 182 26.53 5.07 -1.36
C ALA A 182 27.76 4.99 -0.44
N SER A 183 28.23 6.13 0.08
CA SER A 183 29.45 6.22 0.89
C SER A 183 29.28 5.76 2.36
N ARG A 184 28.06 5.43 2.81
CA ARG A 184 27.77 5.02 4.22
C ARG A 184 27.64 3.51 4.46
N ASN A 185 27.72 2.67 3.42
CA ASN A 185 27.44 1.22 3.56
C ASN A 185 28.66 0.30 3.48
N THR A 186 29.89 0.81 3.63
CA THR A 186 31.10 -0.04 3.62
C THR A 186 31.89 0.10 4.92
N GLU A 187 31.29 -0.28 6.06
CA GLU A 187 32.03 -0.68 7.28
C GLU A 187 31.07 -1.19 8.36
N THR A 188 30.43 -2.34 8.12
CA THR A 188 30.01 -3.21 9.24
C THR A 188 30.36 -4.65 8.88
N VAL A 189 31.56 -5.05 9.31
CA VAL A 189 32.04 -6.43 9.30
C VAL A 189 31.10 -7.25 10.18
N PHE A 190 30.35 -8.15 9.55
CA PHE A 190 29.61 -9.22 10.23
C PHE A 190 30.61 -10.15 10.93
N VAL A 191 30.57 -10.20 12.26
CA VAL A 191 31.18 -11.30 13.03
C VAL A 191 30.06 -12.23 13.48
N SER A 192 30.11 -13.45 12.96
CA SER A 192 29.27 -14.58 13.33
C SER A 192 29.71 -15.17 14.67
N GLU A 193 28.79 -15.36 15.61
CA GLU A 193 29.01 -16.22 16.78
C GLU A 193 28.08 -17.44 16.73
N GLN A 194 28.70 -18.63 16.74
CA GLN A 194 28.06 -19.92 17.03
C GLN A 194 28.27 -20.28 18.51
N PRO A 195 27.35 -21.01 19.15
CA PRO A 195 27.47 -21.39 20.56
C PRO A 195 28.29 -22.68 20.71
N ALA A 196 29.25 -22.67 21.64
CA ALA A 196 29.96 -23.86 22.09
C ALA A 196 29.89 -23.98 23.61
N VAL A 197 29.77 -25.23 24.04
CA VAL A 197 29.35 -25.75 25.33
C VAL A 197 30.50 -25.88 26.36
N GLU A 198 30.10 -25.74 27.63
CA GLU A 198 30.48 -26.57 28.79
C GLU A 198 31.89 -26.48 29.42
N SER A 199 31.94 -26.06 30.69
CA SER A 199 32.77 -26.72 31.71
C SER A 199 32.42 -26.29 33.15
N ALA A 200 31.86 -27.23 33.92
CA ALA A 200 32.20 -27.65 35.30
C ALA A 200 32.42 -26.59 36.42
N ALA A 201 32.04 -26.77 37.69
CA ALA A 201 31.29 -27.79 38.44
C ALA A 201 31.24 -27.33 39.92
N LEU A 202 30.46 -28.07 40.73
CA LEU A 202 30.44 -28.16 42.20
C LEU A 202 29.64 -27.05 42.94
N SER A 203 28.72 -27.35 43.86
CA SER A 203 28.47 -28.58 44.62
C SER A 203 27.17 -28.50 45.45
N LEU A 204 26.67 -29.70 45.83
CA LEU A 204 25.87 -30.07 47.02
C LEU A 204 24.37 -30.38 46.85
N SER A 205 24.14 -31.70 46.78
CA SER A 205 23.17 -32.52 47.53
C SER A 205 21.67 -32.18 47.47
N ILE A 206 20.93 -33.04 46.76
CA ILE A 206 19.48 -33.21 46.93
C ILE A 206 19.25 -34.64 47.43
N SER A 207 18.71 -34.74 48.64
CA SER A 207 17.89 -35.86 49.09
C SER A 207 16.55 -35.26 49.46
N GLU A 208 15.48 -35.72 48.80
CA GLU A 208 14.10 -35.85 49.31
C GLU A 208 13.02 -35.45 48.30
N ALA A 209 11.94 -36.24 48.31
CA ALA A 209 10.94 -36.42 47.27
C ALA A 209 9.94 -35.25 47.14
N ALA A 210 9.38 -35.12 45.94
CA ALA A 210 8.40 -34.11 45.57
C ALA A 210 7.08 -34.23 46.36
N PRO A 211 6.54 -33.14 46.92
CA PRO A 211 5.17 -33.12 47.40
C PRO A 211 4.19 -32.79 46.26
N THR A 212 3.08 -33.51 46.24
CA THR A 212 1.93 -33.37 45.34
C THR A 212 1.21 -32.02 45.47
N PRO A 213 0.48 -31.55 44.43
CA PRO A 213 -0.16 -30.24 44.42
C PRO A 213 -1.37 -30.17 45.37
N MET A 214 -1.39 -29.18 46.27
CA MET A 214 -2.58 -28.81 47.04
C MET A 214 -3.36 -27.68 46.34
N GLU A 215 -4.65 -27.94 46.12
CA GLU A 215 -5.67 -26.96 45.74
C GLU A 215 -5.73 -25.78 46.73
N ARG A 216 -5.69 -24.54 46.23
CA ARG A 216 -5.98 -23.34 47.04
C ARG A 216 -7.38 -22.82 46.76
N LYS A 217 -8.20 -22.83 47.81
CA LYS A 217 -9.52 -22.19 47.90
C LYS A 217 -9.44 -20.68 47.68
N SER A 218 -10.46 -20.19 46.98
CA SER A 218 -10.82 -18.79 46.76
C SER A 218 -11.14 -18.03 48.05
N ASN A 219 -10.57 -16.84 48.21
CA ASN A 219 -11.31 -15.66 48.70
C ASN A 219 -10.51 -14.38 48.43
N GLU A 220 -11.26 -13.28 48.30
CA GLU A 220 -10.86 -11.91 47.94
C GLU A 220 -10.87 -11.59 46.42
N LEU A 221 -11.96 -10.94 46.00
CA LEU A 221 -12.16 -10.41 44.66
C LEU A 221 -11.19 -9.24 44.41
N SER A 222 -10.26 -9.44 43.47
CA SER A 222 -9.36 -8.40 42.96
C SER A 222 -10.10 -7.14 42.53
N LEU A 223 -9.54 -5.98 42.87
CA LEU A 223 -9.97 -4.63 42.50
C LEU A 223 -10.30 -4.46 41.00
N LEU A 224 -9.68 -5.27 40.14
CA LEU A 224 -9.93 -5.28 38.70
C LEU A 224 -11.32 -5.83 38.33
N ALA A 225 -11.88 -6.74 39.11
CA ALA A 225 -13.22 -7.29 38.88
C ALA A 225 -14.33 -6.25 39.13
N LYS A 226 -14.13 -5.35 40.09
CA LYS A 226 -15.07 -4.25 40.40
C LYS A 226 -15.11 -3.18 39.29
N LEU A 227 -14.00 -2.96 38.58
CA LEU A 227 -13.95 -1.98 37.48
C LEU A 227 -14.71 -2.48 36.24
N LEU A 228 -14.59 -3.78 35.92
CA LEU A 228 -15.27 -4.38 34.77
C LEU A 228 -16.80 -4.45 34.97
N GLN A 229 -17.28 -4.64 36.19
CA GLN A 229 -18.70 -4.66 36.50
C GLN A 229 -19.37 -3.28 36.33
N LYS A 230 -18.64 -2.20 36.59
CA LYS A 230 -19.12 -0.81 36.40
C LYS A 230 -19.27 -0.43 34.93
N SER A 231 -18.40 -0.95 34.05
CA SER A 231 -18.47 -0.71 32.59
C SER A 231 -19.67 -1.41 31.93
N LYS A 232 -20.03 -2.63 32.37
CA LYS A 232 -21.20 -3.37 31.87
C LYS A 232 -22.52 -2.69 32.24
N HIS A 233 -22.62 -2.09 33.44
CA HIS A 233 -23.81 -1.32 33.83
C HIS A 233 -23.99 -0.02 33.03
N TYR A 234 -22.90 0.63 32.62
CA TYR A 234 -22.96 1.85 31.80
C TYR A 234 -23.43 1.55 30.37
N SER A 235 -22.96 0.45 29.78
CA SER A 235 -23.39 0.00 28.43
C SER A 235 -24.86 -0.45 28.40
N ALA A 236 -25.36 -1.08 29.48
CA ALA A 236 -26.77 -1.45 29.60
C ALA A 236 -27.70 -0.24 29.73
N ARG A 237 -27.25 0.87 30.34
CA ARG A 237 -28.02 2.11 30.47
C ARG A 237 -28.14 2.87 29.14
N HIS A 238 -27.09 2.87 28.32
CA HIS A 238 -27.14 3.46 26.97
C HIS A 238 -28.00 2.66 25.97
N ARG A 239 -28.07 1.32 26.10
CA ARG A 239 -28.96 0.49 25.27
C ARG A 239 -30.45 0.66 25.61
N ARG A 240 -30.82 1.04 26.85
CA ARG A 240 -32.22 1.33 27.22
C ARG A 240 -32.71 2.70 26.71
N LEU A 241 -31.85 3.70 26.59
CA LEU A 241 -32.24 5.03 26.10
C LEU A 241 -32.52 5.05 24.58
N LYS A 242 -31.75 4.31 23.77
CA LYS A 242 -32.02 4.19 22.32
C LYS A 242 -33.30 3.40 22.00
N LYS A 243 -33.69 2.44 22.85
CA LYS A 243 -34.92 1.66 22.64
C LYS A 243 -36.18 2.48 22.94
N ASN A 244 -36.13 3.36 23.95
CA ASN A 244 -37.26 4.25 24.27
C ASN A 244 -37.45 5.40 23.26
N GLN A 245 -36.38 5.94 22.67
CA GLN A 245 -36.53 6.96 21.60
C GLN A 245 -37.19 6.38 20.34
N ASN A 246 -36.83 5.17 19.90
CA ASN A 246 -37.47 4.56 18.74
C ASN A 246 -38.95 4.19 18.99
N THR A 247 -39.31 3.76 20.20
CA THR A 247 -40.72 3.47 20.53
C THR A 247 -41.57 4.75 20.59
N ILE A 248 -41.02 5.86 21.10
CA ILE A 248 -41.73 7.15 21.13
C ILE A 248 -41.94 7.71 19.71
N VAL A 249 -40.93 7.62 18.83
CA VAL A 249 -41.06 8.07 17.43
C VAL A 249 -42.10 7.24 16.66
N ILE A 250 -42.14 5.92 16.84
CA ILE A 250 -43.13 5.05 16.17
C ILE A 250 -44.57 5.31 16.68
N THR A 251 -44.73 5.67 17.96
CA THR A 251 -46.07 5.95 18.54
C THR A 251 -46.60 7.32 18.13
N ILE A 252 -45.74 8.31 17.89
CA ILE A 252 -46.15 9.64 17.40
C ILE A 252 -46.60 9.57 15.93
N VAL A 253 -45.84 8.87 15.07
CA VAL A 253 -46.17 8.75 13.63
C VAL A 253 -47.48 7.99 13.40
N THR A 254 -47.80 6.99 14.23
CA THR A 254 -49.06 6.24 14.11
C THR A 254 -50.28 7.01 14.64
N ARG A 255 -50.09 7.94 15.61
CA ARG A 255 -51.19 8.77 16.13
C ARG A 255 -51.58 9.91 15.18
N ASP A 256 -50.61 10.49 14.46
CA ASP A 256 -50.91 11.51 13.43
C ASP A 256 -51.52 10.90 12.17
N ALA A 257 -51.18 9.66 11.82
CA ALA A 257 -51.82 8.94 10.71
C ALA A 257 -53.28 8.55 10.98
N LEU A 258 -53.67 8.35 12.25
CA LEU A 258 -55.05 7.99 12.63
C LEU A 258 -55.98 9.21 12.81
N LYS A 259 -55.45 10.43 12.93
CA LYS A 259 -56.28 11.65 12.97
C LYS A 259 -56.71 12.17 11.59
N ASN A 260 -56.06 11.76 10.51
CA ASN A 260 -56.42 12.15 9.13
C ASN A 260 -57.34 11.14 8.41
N ALA A 261 -57.85 10.13 9.11
CA ALA A 261 -58.77 9.12 8.54
C ALA A 261 -60.20 9.20 9.11
N VAL A 262 -60.48 10.17 10.01
CA VAL A 262 -61.83 10.46 10.52
C VAL A 262 -62.05 11.97 10.48
N MET A 263 -62.16 12.51 9.26
CA MET A 263 -62.94 13.70 8.92
C MET A 263 -63.24 13.71 7.43
#